data_AF-A0A7X9IRU5-F1
#
_entry.id   AF-A0A7X9IRU5-F1
#
_cell.length_a   1.000
_cell.length_b   1.000
_cell.length_c   1.000
_cell.angle_alpha   90.00
_cell.angle_beta   90.00
_cell.angle_gamma   90.00
#
_symmetry.space_group_name_H-M   'P 1'
#
loop_
_entity.id
_entity.type
_entity.pdbx_description
1 polymer ?
#
loop_
_entity_poly.entity_id
_entity_poly.type
_entity_poly.pdbx_seq_one_letter_code
_entity_poly.pdbx_strand_id
1 'polypeptide(L)'
;MEIKNGYLPKKIGITGSTGFLGANFLLKLINSEDYNSIQKIKSFYSSTRWNPLLLDINDKKIEFEKLDILNYEQCIEKTKDLDCVVHFAAMVSFSKKDLGQLWRINVEGTENILRAAIENKIKRFVLISSISILNHAIDDKILTEEDIGTNEQTNKKYHYHSFNSKDEIVQCHKLWKEGNKSFLKKIKLPYHDTKLASYVIAKELVKDKDIQLVTVLPGTVLGKGDNHYSITKLVDKVYKNSLFVTLPGKASYVHVEDLSNGIYLSMVKGKKDEDYIISGNIEDNLPYPFFMKSIAKKLKRLTKKIILSRFLVLPSFLSIPVARFLEFIYPSSSITEGMVKSGYSKSVLSIEKAEKTLGYKPVKSFDDMIDDLCKDFLEREISEYIKNKKHFMMIRNLVCSNWVKKNAKLIVNYDKDVEDSPRKVYLVNHPTTYDFFTLVHLAKNNFYLPIEHTAFDIPIVGYFLHNSGFLPVFKKKEKNSEIINKMVDKIKKGLPVLNSIRSGGIASGKPGRLRTGGAVIADLSKADIVPLHIYVEKDRLVKNFLITLKLKKAPIVKFHNALVFVSFLKPLKWSDYHKDNMTKEDYYNIMEKVESLFKQQDELIERKLKEEKSYYDAVKRQGGSDIFINF
;
A
#
# COMPACT_ATOMS: atom_id res chain seq x y z
N MET A 1 12.21 29.56 -19.09
CA MET A 1 11.88 30.84 -18.42
C MET A 1 12.43 30.76 -17.01
N GLU A 2 13.20 31.74 -16.56
CA GLU A 2 13.61 31.82 -15.16
C GLU A 2 12.38 32.00 -14.28
N ILE A 3 12.28 31.22 -13.20
CA ILE A 3 11.27 31.41 -12.18
C ILE A 3 11.61 32.74 -11.50
N LYS A 4 11.01 33.83 -11.98
CA LYS A 4 11.08 35.15 -11.34
C LYS A 4 10.61 34.95 -9.89
N ASN A 5 11.56 34.96 -8.95
CA ASN A 5 11.39 34.83 -7.50
C ASN A 5 11.18 33.42 -6.89
N GLY A 6 11.80 32.35 -7.44
CA GLY A 6 11.74 31.01 -6.83
C GLY A 6 13.05 30.21 -6.87
N TYR A 7 13.13 29.15 -6.06
CA TYR A 7 14.25 28.19 -6.06
C TYR A 7 13.75 26.87 -6.65
N LEU A 8 14.27 26.48 -7.83
CA LEU A 8 14.00 25.18 -8.43
C LEU A 8 15.11 24.20 -8.05
N PRO A 9 14.84 23.18 -7.22
CA PRO A 9 15.82 22.14 -6.92
C PRO A 9 16.13 21.34 -8.19
N LYS A 10 17.41 21.04 -8.47
CA LYS A 10 17.81 20.22 -9.62
C LYS A 10 17.79 18.73 -9.31
N LYS A 11 18.05 18.36 -8.05
CA LYS A 11 18.06 16.99 -7.55
C LYS A 11 17.05 16.82 -6.41
N ILE A 12 15.98 16.08 -6.65
CA ILE A 12 14.83 15.98 -5.74
C ILE A 12 14.72 14.56 -5.20
N GLY A 13 14.62 14.39 -3.88
CA GLY A 13 14.23 13.14 -3.24
C GLY A 13 12.76 13.15 -2.83
N ILE A 14 12.04 12.05 -3.07
CA ILE A 14 10.61 11.93 -2.72
C ILE A 14 10.41 10.69 -1.87
N THR A 15 10.11 10.84 -0.58
CA THR A 15 9.71 9.70 0.26
C THR A 15 8.23 9.40 0.09
N GLY A 16 7.81 8.15 0.24
CA GLY A 16 6.40 7.76 0.04
C GLY A 16 5.93 7.96 -1.41
N SER A 17 6.88 8.00 -2.35
CA SER A 17 6.67 8.28 -3.76
C SER A 17 5.71 7.29 -4.44
N THR A 18 5.67 6.05 -3.97
CA THR A 18 4.79 5.00 -4.51
C THR A 18 3.40 4.96 -3.83
N GLY A 19 3.12 5.89 -2.92
CA GLY A 19 1.80 6.09 -2.32
C GLY A 19 0.84 6.89 -3.21
N PHE A 20 -0.34 7.22 -2.69
CA PHE A 20 -1.34 8.00 -3.43
C PHE A 20 -0.85 9.41 -3.78
N LEU A 21 -0.47 10.19 -2.77
CA LEU A 21 -0.07 11.59 -2.97
C LEU A 21 1.32 11.71 -3.64
N GLY A 22 2.28 10.90 -3.19
CA GLY A 22 3.64 10.90 -3.74
C GLY A 22 3.67 10.56 -5.23
N ALA A 23 2.84 9.62 -5.69
CA ALA A 23 2.80 9.24 -7.10
C ALA A 23 2.24 10.35 -7.98
N ASN A 24 1.16 11.00 -7.53
CA ASN A 24 0.58 12.14 -8.27
C ASN A 24 1.53 13.34 -8.28
N PHE A 25 2.27 13.57 -7.19
CA PHE A 25 3.31 14.60 -7.16
C PHE A 25 4.48 14.30 -8.12
N LEU A 26 4.94 13.05 -8.19
CA LEU A 26 5.94 12.64 -9.17
C LEU A 26 5.46 12.88 -10.61
N LEU A 27 4.21 12.51 -10.92
CA LEU A 27 3.60 12.82 -12.23
C LEU A 27 3.51 14.33 -12.48
N LYS A 28 3.21 15.14 -11.46
CA LYS A 28 3.20 16.61 -11.58
C LYS A 28 4.58 17.15 -11.92
N LEU A 29 5.65 16.61 -11.35
CA LEU A 29 7.03 17.01 -11.70
C LEU A 29 7.35 16.67 -13.15
N ILE A 30 7.05 15.44 -13.57
CA ILE A 30 7.31 14.95 -14.95
C ILE A 30 6.59 15.82 -15.99
N ASN A 31 5.34 16.16 -15.73
CA ASN A 31 4.51 16.95 -16.64
C ASN A 31 4.67 18.47 -16.47
N SER A 32 5.60 18.92 -15.62
CA SER A 32 5.85 20.35 -15.43
C SER A 32 6.71 20.91 -16.56
N GLU A 33 6.50 22.18 -16.91
CA GLU A 33 7.34 22.90 -17.87
C GLU A 33 8.81 22.99 -17.40
N ASP A 34 9.01 22.94 -16.08
CA ASP A 34 10.32 23.00 -15.43
C ASP A 34 11.06 21.66 -15.40
N TYR A 35 10.44 20.57 -15.87
CA TYR A 35 11.03 19.23 -15.84
C TYR A 35 12.38 19.12 -16.55
N ASN A 36 12.55 19.88 -17.63
CA ASN A 36 13.82 19.92 -18.36
C ASN A 36 14.98 20.45 -17.51
N SER A 37 14.69 21.36 -16.58
CA SER A 37 15.65 21.94 -15.64
C SER A 37 15.96 21.02 -14.44
N ILE A 38 15.10 20.03 -14.18
CA ILE A 38 15.34 18.99 -13.18
C ILE A 38 16.34 17.98 -13.75
N GLN A 39 17.42 17.73 -13.01
CA GLN A 39 18.48 16.81 -13.41
C GLN A 39 18.20 15.38 -12.95
N LYS A 40 17.68 15.22 -11.72
CA LYS A 40 17.49 13.90 -11.11
C LYS A 40 16.36 13.90 -10.09
N ILE A 41 15.55 12.84 -10.10
CA ILE A 41 14.52 12.57 -9.11
C ILE A 41 14.79 11.19 -8.51
N LYS A 42 15.05 11.13 -7.20
CA LYS A 42 15.10 9.89 -6.43
C LYS A 42 13.74 9.60 -5.82
N SER A 43 13.08 8.57 -6.34
CA SER A 43 11.77 8.11 -5.91
C SER A 43 11.91 7.00 -4.86
N PHE A 44 11.83 7.38 -3.59
CA PHE A 44 12.03 6.45 -2.48
C PHE A 44 10.77 5.66 -2.13
N TYR A 45 10.90 4.33 -2.01
CA TYR A 45 9.82 3.42 -1.63
C TYR A 45 10.24 2.47 -0.50
N SER A 46 9.30 2.14 0.39
CA SER A 46 9.53 1.21 1.51
C SER A 46 8.67 -0.05 1.45
N SER A 47 7.69 -0.11 0.53
CA SER A 47 6.69 -1.17 0.47
C SER A 47 6.46 -1.70 -0.94
N THR A 48 5.93 -2.93 -0.98
CA THR A 48 5.48 -3.65 -2.20
C THR A 48 4.22 -3.09 -2.83
N ARG A 49 3.61 -2.06 -2.23
CA ARG A 49 2.37 -1.48 -2.73
C ARG A 49 2.66 -0.30 -3.65
N TRP A 50 3.00 -0.62 -4.89
CA TRP A 50 3.26 0.39 -5.91
C TRP A 50 1.97 1.05 -6.40
N ASN A 51 2.00 2.35 -6.65
CA ASN A 51 0.86 3.02 -7.27
C ASN A 51 0.82 2.68 -8.77
N PRO A 52 -0.30 2.15 -9.32
CA PRO A 52 -0.40 1.83 -10.74
C PRO A 52 -0.08 3.00 -11.68
N LEU A 53 -0.26 4.23 -11.21
CA LEU A 53 0.08 5.46 -11.95
C LEU A 53 1.56 5.56 -12.37
N LEU A 54 2.46 4.84 -11.70
CA LEU A 54 3.90 4.92 -11.94
C LEU A 54 4.45 3.74 -12.73
N LEU A 55 3.61 2.80 -13.15
CA LEU A 55 4.08 1.52 -13.73
C LEU A 55 4.68 1.64 -15.13
N ASP A 56 4.33 2.69 -15.87
CA ASP A 56 4.81 2.92 -17.24
C ASP A 56 5.80 4.08 -17.32
N ILE A 57 6.29 4.56 -16.18
CA ILE A 57 7.34 5.57 -16.14
C ILE A 57 8.68 4.90 -16.48
N ASN A 58 9.23 5.27 -17.63
CA ASN A 58 10.55 4.84 -18.07
C ASN A 58 11.37 6.09 -18.45
N ASP A 59 11.82 6.83 -17.45
CA ASP A 59 12.62 8.04 -17.62
C ASP A 59 13.96 7.91 -16.88
N LYS A 60 15.06 8.19 -17.58
CA LYS A 60 16.42 8.09 -17.05
C LYS A 60 16.71 9.09 -15.93
N LYS A 61 15.94 10.18 -15.81
CA LYS A 61 16.06 11.14 -14.70
C LYS A 61 15.45 10.61 -13.41
N ILE A 62 14.68 9.53 -13.45
CA ILE A 62 13.93 9.00 -12.31
C ILE A 62 14.55 7.69 -11.85
N GLU A 63 15.03 7.67 -10.61
CA GLU A 63 15.59 6.49 -9.98
C GLU A 63 14.67 6.04 -8.86
N PHE A 64 14.08 4.85 -9.01
CA PHE A 64 13.33 4.23 -7.93
C PHE A 64 14.30 3.50 -7.00
N GLU A 65 14.33 3.92 -5.74
CA GLU A 65 15.24 3.36 -4.74
C GLU A 65 14.47 2.90 -3.51
N LYS A 66 14.77 1.69 -3.03
CA LYS A 66 14.26 1.25 -1.73
C LYS A 66 14.90 2.10 -0.61
N LEU A 67 14.09 2.60 0.31
CA LEU A 67 14.52 3.31 1.51
C LEU A 67 13.53 3.04 2.64
N ASP A 68 14.02 2.49 3.75
CA ASP A 68 13.27 2.49 5.01
C ASP A 68 13.64 3.74 5.81
N ILE A 69 12.68 4.64 6.03
CA ILE A 69 12.90 5.88 6.79
C ILE A 69 13.23 5.61 8.28
N LEU A 70 13.05 4.38 8.76
CA LEU A 70 13.48 3.95 10.08
C LEU A 70 14.95 3.51 10.12
N ASN A 71 15.58 3.30 8.96
CA ASN A 71 17.01 3.06 8.84
C ASN A 71 17.72 4.39 8.59
N TYR A 72 18.33 4.94 9.64
CA TYR A 72 18.99 6.24 9.58
C TYR A 72 20.20 6.26 8.63
N GLU A 73 21.00 5.19 8.59
CA GLU A 73 22.16 5.08 7.70
C GLU A 73 21.73 5.14 6.23
N GLN A 74 20.66 4.42 5.86
CA GLN A 74 20.08 4.51 4.52
C GLN A 74 19.56 5.92 4.24
N CYS A 75 18.96 6.61 5.22
CA CYS A 75 18.50 7.98 5.04
C CYS A 75 19.67 8.90 4.69
N ILE A 76 20.79 8.82 5.42
CA ILE A 76 22.02 9.59 5.15
C ILE A 76 22.59 9.27 3.78
N GLU A 77 22.82 7.99 3.49
CA GLU A 77 23.44 7.54 2.25
C GLU A 77 22.61 7.98 1.03
N LYS A 78 21.30 7.71 1.05
CA LYS A 78 20.44 7.88 -0.14
C LYS A 78 20.06 9.33 -0.40
N THR A 79 20.01 10.16 0.65
CA THR A 79 19.71 11.60 0.52
C THR A 79 20.93 12.46 0.19
N LYS A 80 22.12 11.86 0.09
CA LYS A 80 23.35 12.56 -0.30
C LYS A 80 23.19 13.27 -1.66
N ASP A 81 23.78 14.45 -1.77
CA ASP A 81 23.81 15.29 -2.97
C ASP A 81 22.43 15.74 -3.50
N LEU A 82 21.38 15.65 -2.68
CA LEU A 82 20.05 16.19 -3.02
C LEU A 82 19.96 17.69 -2.69
N ASP A 83 19.21 18.40 -3.51
CA ASP A 83 18.88 19.82 -3.31
C ASP A 83 17.63 19.99 -2.44
N CYS A 84 16.70 19.04 -2.58
CA CYS A 84 15.43 19.05 -1.89
C CYS A 84 14.93 17.64 -1.55
N VAL A 85 14.26 17.50 -0.41
CA VAL A 85 13.46 16.32 -0.06
C VAL A 85 12.00 16.72 0.11
N VAL A 86 11.09 16.03 -0.59
CA VAL A 86 9.64 16.14 -0.40
C VAL A 86 9.14 14.88 0.29
N HIS A 87 8.69 15.03 1.53
CA HIS A 87 8.45 13.91 2.44
C HIS A 87 6.95 13.55 2.53
N PHE A 88 6.51 12.49 1.84
CA PHE A 88 5.15 11.94 1.95
C PHE A 88 5.04 10.70 2.83
N ALA A 89 6.16 10.03 3.13
CA ALA A 89 6.14 8.73 3.82
C ALA A 89 5.49 8.84 5.20
N ALA A 90 4.31 8.22 5.35
CA ALA A 90 3.57 8.17 6.60
C ALA A 90 2.63 6.95 6.61
N MET A 91 2.29 6.51 7.81
CA MET A 91 1.23 5.53 8.05
C MET A 91 -0.07 6.27 8.41
N VAL A 92 -1.17 5.86 7.78
CA VAL A 92 -2.53 6.33 8.08
C VAL A 92 -3.30 5.23 8.78
N SER A 93 -3.58 5.40 10.07
CA SER A 93 -4.45 4.51 10.84
C SER A 93 -5.11 5.26 11.99
N PHE A 94 -6.39 4.94 12.23
CA PHE A 94 -7.18 5.48 13.34
C PHE A 94 -7.30 4.49 14.51
N SER A 95 -6.68 3.31 14.39
CA SER A 95 -6.72 2.24 15.40
C SER A 95 -5.68 2.49 16.49
N LYS A 96 -6.10 2.39 17.76
CA LYS A 96 -5.18 2.48 18.90
C LYS A 96 -4.14 1.36 18.92
N LYS A 97 -4.44 0.19 18.33
CA LYS A 97 -3.50 -0.94 18.24
C LYS A 97 -2.25 -0.60 17.42
N ASP A 98 -2.37 0.37 16.51
CA ASP A 98 -1.30 0.76 15.60
C ASP A 98 -0.45 1.92 16.13
N LEU A 99 -0.79 2.47 17.31
CA LEU A 99 -0.16 3.69 17.87
C LEU A 99 1.37 3.63 17.92
N GLY A 100 1.93 2.50 18.35
CA GLY A 100 3.39 2.33 18.40
C GLY A 100 4.03 2.39 17.01
N GLN A 101 3.37 1.81 15.99
CA GLN A 101 3.85 1.89 14.61
C GLN A 101 3.65 3.27 14.01
N LEU A 102 2.52 3.93 14.29
CA LEU A 102 2.25 5.30 13.87
C LEU A 102 3.30 6.26 14.42
N TRP A 103 3.63 6.18 15.72
CA TRP A 103 4.65 7.03 16.32
C TRP A 103 6.02 6.78 15.68
N ARG A 104 6.40 5.50 15.56
CA ARG A 104 7.67 5.09 14.95
C ARG A 104 7.80 5.62 13.52
N ILE A 105 6.80 5.39 12.67
CA ILE A 105 6.87 5.76 11.25
C ILE A 105 6.69 7.27 11.06
N ASN A 106 5.64 7.86 11.65
CA ASN A 106 5.29 9.26 11.38
C ASN A 106 6.19 10.25 12.13
N VAL A 107 6.63 9.93 13.35
CA VAL A 107 7.44 10.86 14.16
C VAL A 107 8.92 10.56 14.00
N GLU A 108 9.38 9.37 14.43
CA GLU A 108 10.80 8.97 14.36
C GLU A 108 11.28 8.86 12.91
N GLY A 109 10.49 8.29 11.99
CA GLY A 109 10.83 8.24 10.57
C GLY A 109 10.95 9.62 9.91
N THR A 110 10.10 10.59 10.30
CA THR A 110 10.23 11.98 9.83
C THR A 110 11.46 12.66 10.39
N GLU A 111 11.76 12.44 11.68
CA GLU A 111 12.99 12.94 12.29
C GLU A 111 14.23 12.39 11.56
N ASN A 112 14.30 11.09 11.31
CA ASN A 112 15.45 10.45 10.67
C ASN A 112 15.77 11.07 9.31
N ILE A 113 14.77 11.22 8.44
CA ILE A 113 14.99 11.78 7.11
C ILE A 113 15.34 13.27 7.16
N LEU A 114 14.76 14.03 8.11
CA LEU A 114 15.02 15.46 8.25
C LEU A 114 16.42 15.70 8.82
N ARG A 115 16.83 14.91 9.82
CA ARG A 115 18.21 14.91 10.34
C ARG A 115 19.20 14.55 9.24
N ALA A 116 18.89 13.53 8.42
CA ALA A 116 19.73 13.19 7.28
C ALA A 116 19.83 14.34 6.26
N ALA A 117 18.72 15.04 6.01
CA ALA A 117 18.72 16.22 5.14
C ALA A 117 19.58 17.36 5.70
N ILE A 118 19.53 17.61 7.02
CA ILE A 118 20.37 18.60 7.70
C ILE A 118 21.86 18.22 7.59
N GLU A 119 22.22 16.96 7.89
CA GLU A 119 23.60 16.47 7.83
C GLU A 119 24.17 16.52 6.40
N ASN A 120 23.33 16.22 5.40
CA ASN A 120 23.68 16.34 3.98
C ASN A 120 23.57 17.77 3.42
N LYS A 121 23.29 18.78 4.25
CA LYS A 121 23.18 20.20 3.86
C LYS A 121 22.17 20.44 2.72
N ILE A 122 21.07 19.70 2.74
CA ILE A 122 19.97 19.89 1.79
C ILE A 122 19.32 21.25 2.06
N LYS A 123 19.10 22.04 1.01
CA LYS A 123 18.62 23.42 1.14
C LYS A 123 17.14 23.50 1.50
N ARG A 124 16.33 22.56 1.00
CA ARG A 124 14.87 22.60 1.16
C ARG A 124 14.27 21.26 1.56
N PHE A 125 13.45 21.27 2.59
CA PHE A 125 12.66 20.13 3.02
C PHE A 125 11.18 20.47 2.99
N VAL A 126 10.40 19.76 2.18
CA VAL A 126 8.94 19.93 2.11
C VAL A 126 8.28 18.82 2.91
N LEU A 127 7.68 19.16 4.05
CA LEU A 127 6.98 18.21 4.91
C LEU A 127 5.50 18.15 4.53
N ILE A 128 5.04 16.98 4.09
CA ILE A 128 3.61 16.77 3.83
C ILE A 128 2.94 16.31 5.12
N SER A 129 2.30 17.24 5.82
CA SER A 129 1.54 16.98 7.04
C SER A 129 0.06 16.73 6.70
N SER A 130 -0.89 17.36 7.40
CA SER A 130 -2.33 17.12 7.24
C SER A 130 -3.11 18.22 7.92
N ILE A 131 -4.26 18.63 7.37
CA ILE A 131 -5.22 19.52 8.06
C ILE A 131 -5.70 18.96 9.40
N SER A 132 -5.48 17.66 9.65
CA SER A 132 -5.82 17.01 10.92
C SER A 132 -5.02 17.50 12.13
N ILE A 133 -3.98 18.31 11.93
CA ILE A 133 -3.20 18.96 13.00
C ILE A 133 -3.79 20.31 13.44
N LEU A 134 -4.83 20.77 12.72
CA LEU A 134 -5.56 21.98 13.07
C LEU A 134 -6.56 21.67 14.18
N ASN A 135 -6.78 22.65 15.04
CA ASN A 135 -7.86 22.61 16.02
C ASN A 135 -9.24 22.62 15.34
N HIS A 136 -10.28 22.25 16.09
CA HIS A 136 -11.65 22.31 15.57
C HIS A 136 -12.16 23.75 15.53
N ALA A 137 -12.90 24.09 14.47
CA ALA A 137 -13.59 25.36 14.40
C ALA A 137 -14.64 25.45 15.51
N ILE A 138 -14.63 26.59 16.22
CA ILE A 138 -15.70 27.03 17.11
C ILE A 138 -16.55 28.02 16.31
N ASP A 139 -17.88 27.91 16.40
CA ASP A 139 -18.85 28.85 15.79
C ASP A 139 -18.66 29.10 14.28
N ASP A 140 -18.49 28.03 13.50
CA ASP A 140 -18.33 28.07 12.02
C ASP A 140 -17.11 28.91 11.55
N LYS A 141 -16.11 29.14 12.42
CA LYS A 141 -14.85 29.81 12.07
C LYS A 141 -14.16 29.15 10.86
N ILE A 142 -13.65 29.97 9.96
CA ILE A 142 -12.72 29.56 8.90
C ILE A 142 -11.34 29.35 9.52
N LEU A 143 -10.82 28.14 9.41
CA LEU A 143 -9.51 27.76 9.91
C LEU A 143 -8.40 28.17 8.95
N THR A 144 -7.28 28.57 9.53
CA THR A 144 -6.04 28.99 8.87
C THR A 144 -4.84 28.27 9.48
N GLU A 145 -3.63 28.54 8.99
CA GLU A 145 -2.40 27.99 9.56
C GLU A 145 -2.14 28.46 11.00
N GLU A 146 -2.78 29.55 11.44
CA GLU A 146 -2.68 30.02 12.83
C GLU A 146 -3.42 29.10 13.82
N ASP A 147 -4.31 28.24 13.32
CA ASP A 147 -5.09 27.29 14.11
C ASP A 147 -4.37 25.94 14.30
N ILE A 148 -3.12 25.81 13.84
CA ILE A 148 -2.26 24.65 14.14
C ILE A 148 -1.89 24.68 15.62
N GLY A 149 -2.34 23.68 16.38
CA GLY A 149 -2.03 23.73 17.80
C GLY A 149 -2.48 22.55 18.63
N THR A 150 -1.97 22.57 19.85
CA THR A 150 -2.44 21.74 20.96
C THR A 150 -3.64 22.41 21.64
N ASN A 151 -4.10 21.84 22.75
CA ASN A 151 -5.24 22.39 23.46
C ASN A 151 -4.96 23.70 24.22
N GLU A 152 -3.70 24.15 24.32
CA GLU A 152 -3.31 25.43 24.93
C GLU A 152 -4.12 26.62 24.43
N GLN A 153 -4.52 26.58 23.16
CA GLN A 153 -5.24 27.65 22.47
C GLN A 153 -6.77 27.47 22.50
N THR A 154 -7.27 26.40 23.15
CA THR A 154 -8.70 26.05 23.16
C THR A 154 -9.29 26.27 24.55
N ASN A 155 -10.53 26.79 24.63
CA ASN A 155 -11.29 26.80 25.88
C ASN A 155 -11.35 25.36 26.45
N LYS A 156 -11.08 25.19 27.76
CA LYS A 156 -10.98 23.89 28.49
C LYS A 156 -12.11 22.87 28.21
N LYS A 157 -13.23 23.31 27.63
CA LYS A 157 -14.39 22.48 27.28
C LYS A 157 -14.20 21.66 25.98
N TYR A 158 -13.21 21.96 25.14
CA TYR A 158 -13.07 21.38 23.79
C TYR A 158 -11.65 20.91 23.42
N HIS A 159 -11.03 20.11 24.29
CA HIS A 159 -9.74 19.45 23.99
C HIS A 159 -9.87 18.49 22.79
N TYR A 160 -9.37 18.88 21.62
CA TYR A 160 -9.40 18.06 20.41
C TYR A 160 -8.22 17.09 20.35
N HIS A 161 -7.01 17.63 20.43
CA HIS A 161 -5.77 16.85 20.45
C HIS A 161 -5.52 16.23 21.83
N SER A 162 -4.65 15.22 21.87
CA SER A 162 -4.30 14.57 23.15
C SER A 162 -3.31 15.37 23.99
N PHE A 163 -2.53 16.24 23.34
CA PHE A 163 -1.49 17.04 23.97
C PHE A 163 -2.01 18.39 24.41
N ASN A 164 -1.55 18.86 25.57
CA ASN A 164 -1.85 20.19 26.08
C ASN A 164 -0.94 21.24 25.45
N SER A 165 0.35 20.93 25.30
CA SER A 165 1.37 21.87 24.78
C SER A 165 2.29 21.24 23.74
N LYS A 166 3.01 22.08 23.00
CA LYS A 166 4.09 21.64 22.10
C LYS A 166 5.26 21.04 22.90
N ASP A 167 5.55 21.56 24.08
CA ASP A 167 6.61 21.03 24.96
C ASP A 167 6.30 19.62 25.48
N GLU A 168 5.02 19.33 25.76
CA GLU A 168 4.59 17.98 26.15
C GLU A 168 4.90 16.96 25.03
N ILE A 169 4.72 17.35 23.77
CA ILE A 169 5.05 16.51 22.61
C ILE A 169 6.55 16.21 22.57
N VAL A 170 7.39 17.25 22.74
CA VAL A 170 8.85 17.09 22.77
C VAL A 170 9.27 16.17 23.92
N GLN A 171 8.67 16.31 25.10
CA GLN A 171 8.94 15.44 26.24
C GLN A 171 8.49 13.99 25.98
N CYS A 172 7.30 13.78 25.42
CA CYS A 172 6.82 12.45 25.03
C CYS A 172 7.75 11.79 24.02
N HIS A 173 8.30 12.55 23.08
CA HIS A 173 9.26 12.04 22.11
C HIS A 173 10.61 11.69 22.73
N LYS A 174 11.09 12.44 23.74
CA LYS A 174 12.27 12.05 24.53
C LYS A 174 12.03 10.72 25.25
N LEU A 175 10.90 10.59 25.95
CA LEU A 175 10.50 9.34 26.61
C LEU A 175 10.45 8.16 25.63
N TRP A 176 9.94 8.38 24.41
CA TRP A 176 9.92 7.36 23.36
C TRP A 176 11.33 6.84 23.03
N LYS A 177 12.31 7.75 22.88
CA LYS A 177 13.71 7.39 22.59
C LYS A 177 14.39 6.65 23.75
N GLU A 178 13.98 6.94 24.98
CA GLU A 178 14.41 6.23 26.19
C GLU A 178 13.70 4.86 26.35
N GLY A 179 12.83 4.47 25.41
CA GLY A 179 12.08 3.21 25.44
C GLY A 179 10.79 3.27 26.27
N ASN A 180 10.46 4.41 26.86
CA ASN A 180 9.24 4.60 27.65
C ASN A 180 8.04 4.96 26.76
N LYS A 181 7.12 4.00 26.61
CA LYS A 181 5.93 4.11 25.76
C LYS A 181 4.64 4.40 26.55
N SER A 182 4.75 4.73 27.83
CA SER A 182 3.59 4.91 28.72
C SER A 182 2.63 6.01 28.25
N PHE A 183 3.16 7.10 27.67
CA PHE A 183 2.37 8.24 27.20
C PHE A 183 1.42 7.87 26.05
N LEU A 184 1.69 6.81 25.28
CA LEU A 184 0.80 6.37 24.19
C LEU A 184 -0.61 6.08 24.67
N LYS A 185 -0.79 5.68 25.94
CA LYS A 185 -2.10 5.43 26.55
C LYS A 185 -2.98 6.68 26.61
N LYS A 186 -2.37 7.87 26.61
CA LYS A 186 -3.06 9.16 26.63
C LYS A 186 -3.54 9.59 25.23
N ILE A 187 -3.02 8.97 24.16
CA ILE A 187 -3.35 9.34 22.78
C ILE A 187 -4.78 8.89 22.43
N LYS A 188 -5.65 9.86 22.15
CA LYS A 188 -7.04 9.73 21.75
C LYS A 188 -7.20 9.66 20.23
N LEU A 189 -6.38 10.37 19.46
CA LEU A 189 -6.48 10.47 18.00
C LEU A 189 -5.19 9.97 17.33
N PRO A 190 -5.03 8.65 17.11
CA PRO A 190 -3.76 8.05 16.68
C PRO A 190 -3.09 8.74 15.47
N TYR A 191 -3.81 8.92 14.37
CA TYR A 191 -3.25 9.56 13.18
C TYR A 191 -3.00 11.07 13.39
N HIS A 192 -3.94 11.77 14.01
CA HIS A 192 -3.90 13.23 14.12
C HIS A 192 -2.76 13.66 15.04
N ASP A 193 -2.67 13.03 16.22
CA ASP A 193 -1.67 13.34 17.24
C ASP A 193 -0.25 12.95 16.79
N THR A 194 -0.10 11.89 15.99
CA THR A 194 1.23 11.53 15.44
C THR A 194 1.67 12.44 14.29
N LYS A 195 0.74 12.95 13.46
CA LYS A 195 1.07 13.99 12.45
C LYS A 195 1.38 15.33 13.11
N LEU A 196 0.66 15.70 14.18
CA LEU A 196 0.96 16.88 14.99
C LEU A 196 2.32 16.74 15.67
N ALA A 197 2.63 15.57 16.25
CA ALA A 197 3.92 15.32 16.87
C ALA A 197 5.08 15.40 15.86
N SER A 198 4.92 14.76 14.70
CA SER A 198 5.88 14.85 13.59
C SER A 198 6.16 16.30 13.17
N TYR A 199 5.10 17.11 13.02
CA TYR A 199 5.21 18.53 12.70
C TYR A 199 5.99 19.32 13.77
N VAL A 200 5.64 19.16 15.05
CA VAL A 200 6.31 19.87 16.16
C VAL A 200 7.78 19.48 16.26
N ILE A 201 8.10 18.18 16.18
CA ILE A 201 9.48 17.69 16.21
C ILE A 201 10.27 18.20 15.01
N ALA A 202 9.68 18.25 13.81
CA ALA A 202 10.34 18.81 12.63
C ALA A 202 10.66 20.30 12.80
N LYS A 203 9.72 21.10 13.30
CA LYS A 203 9.94 22.53 13.60
C LYS A 203 11.03 22.73 14.64
N GLU A 204 11.09 21.88 15.67
CA GLU A 204 12.14 21.95 16.69
C GLU A 204 13.52 21.63 16.12
N LEU A 205 13.63 20.60 15.28
CA LEU A 205 14.90 20.13 14.71
C LEU A 205 15.57 21.15 13.79
N VAL A 206 14.79 21.97 13.09
CA VAL A 206 15.31 22.96 12.13
C VAL A 206 15.61 24.32 12.75
N LYS A 207 15.30 24.53 14.04
CA LYS A 207 15.67 25.76 14.75
C LYS A 207 17.17 26.01 14.60
N ASP A 208 17.50 27.23 14.16
CA ASP A 208 18.87 27.69 13.94
C ASP A 208 19.69 26.82 12.97
N LYS A 209 19.02 26.07 12.07
CA LYS A 209 19.67 25.30 11.01
C LYS A 209 19.57 26.00 9.66
N ASP A 210 20.57 25.74 8.83
CA ASP A 210 20.63 26.20 7.43
C ASP A 210 19.87 25.23 6.50
N ILE A 211 18.59 25.00 6.80
CA ILE A 211 17.65 24.27 5.96
C ILE A 211 16.32 25.02 5.96
N GLN A 212 15.63 25.03 4.82
CA GLN A 212 14.30 25.63 4.72
C GLN A 212 13.24 24.55 4.84
N LEU A 213 12.54 24.52 5.98
CA LEU A 213 11.38 23.65 6.16
C LEU A 213 10.14 24.35 5.60
N VAL A 214 9.45 23.72 4.65
CA VAL A 214 8.15 24.17 4.15
C VAL A 214 7.12 23.11 4.48
N THR A 215 6.07 23.44 5.22
CA THR A 215 5.02 22.47 5.53
C THR A 215 3.82 22.66 4.62
N VAL A 216 3.31 21.56 4.07
CA VAL A 216 2.01 21.54 3.39
C VAL A 216 0.99 20.82 4.26
N LEU A 217 -0.20 21.42 4.39
CA LEU A 217 -1.36 20.86 5.08
C LEU A 217 -2.46 20.54 4.03
N PRO A 218 -2.47 19.33 3.46
CA PRO A 218 -3.46 18.94 2.48
C PRO A 218 -4.87 18.85 3.06
N GLY A 219 -5.86 19.32 2.31
CA GLY A 219 -7.29 19.03 2.55
C GLY A 219 -7.67 17.56 2.32
N THR A 220 -8.98 17.30 2.21
CA THR A 220 -9.50 15.96 1.88
C THR A 220 -9.31 15.68 0.39
N VAL A 221 -8.31 14.85 0.09
CA VAL A 221 -7.87 14.61 -1.27
C VAL A 221 -8.76 13.60 -2.00
N LEU A 222 -9.22 13.98 -3.19
CA LEU A 222 -10.00 13.15 -4.10
C LEU A 222 -9.29 13.03 -5.45
N GLY A 223 -9.44 11.90 -6.13
CA GLY A 223 -8.92 11.67 -7.47
C GLY A 223 -8.31 10.29 -7.65
N LYS A 224 -7.64 10.11 -8.79
CA LYS A 224 -7.07 8.82 -9.23
C LYS A 224 -5.87 8.37 -8.40
N GLY A 225 -5.74 7.06 -8.20
CA GLY A 225 -4.55 6.47 -7.59
C GLY A 225 -4.60 6.33 -6.07
N ASP A 226 -5.78 6.35 -5.43
CA ASP A 226 -5.95 5.93 -4.03
C ASP A 226 -5.68 4.42 -3.90
N ASN A 227 -4.39 4.07 -3.89
CA ASN A 227 -3.92 2.71 -3.80
C ASN A 227 -4.01 2.13 -2.38
N HIS A 228 -4.26 2.95 -1.34
CA HIS A 228 -4.48 2.50 0.04
C HIS A 228 -5.94 2.16 0.35
N TYR A 229 -6.83 2.53 -0.55
CA TYR A 229 -8.27 2.41 -0.40
C TYR A 229 -8.77 3.15 0.85
N SER A 230 -8.38 4.41 1.00
CA SER A 230 -8.88 5.27 2.09
C SER A 230 -10.30 5.74 1.74
N ILE A 231 -10.42 6.62 0.74
CA ILE A 231 -11.69 7.17 0.29
C ILE A 231 -12.44 6.18 -0.61
N THR A 232 -11.73 5.38 -1.41
CA THR A 232 -12.36 4.41 -2.30
C THR A 232 -13.03 3.24 -1.57
N LYS A 233 -12.68 2.96 -0.29
CA LYS A 233 -13.47 2.05 0.58
C LYS A 233 -14.86 2.61 0.87
N LEU A 234 -14.97 3.93 1.02
CA LEU A 234 -16.25 4.59 1.23
C LEU A 234 -17.08 4.54 -0.05
N VAL A 235 -16.45 4.80 -1.20
CA VAL A 235 -17.04 4.62 -2.54
C VAL A 235 -17.54 3.19 -2.73
N ASP A 236 -16.77 2.17 -2.34
CA ASP A 236 -17.18 0.75 -2.40
C ASP A 236 -18.44 0.46 -1.59
N LYS A 237 -18.54 1.02 -0.38
CA LYS A 237 -19.73 0.84 0.47
C LYS A 237 -20.97 1.49 -0.12
N VAL A 238 -20.83 2.66 -0.76
CA VAL A 238 -21.92 3.30 -1.53
C VAL A 238 -22.31 2.42 -2.71
N TYR A 239 -21.34 1.99 -3.51
CA TYR A 239 -21.56 1.14 -4.68
C TYR A 239 -22.28 -0.17 -4.35
N LYS A 240 -22.05 -0.72 -3.15
CA LYS A 240 -22.69 -1.95 -2.64
C LYS A 240 -24.01 -1.73 -1.92
N ASN A 241 -24.48 -0.49 -1.75
CA ASN A 241 -25.62 -0.14 -0.89
C ASN A 241 -25.46 -0.62 0.57
N SER A 242 -24.23 -0.78 1.05
CA SER A 242 -23.96 -1.26 2.41
C SER A 242 -23.72 -0.13 3.41
N LEU A 243 -23.96 1.11 3.00
CA LEU A 243 -23.86 2.29 3.85
C LEU A 243 -25.14 3.10 3.74
N PHE A 244 -25.81 3.27 4.87
CA PHE A 244 -27.11 3.94 4.98
C PHE A 244 -27.07 5.09 6.00
N VAL A 245 -25.95 5.27 6.69
CA VAL A 245 -25.73 6.30 7.72
C VAL A 245 -24.56 7.20 7.32
N THR A 246 -24.66 8.48 7.65
CA THR A 246 -23.59 9.46 7.54
C THR A 246 -23.62 10.43 8.73
N LEU A 247 -22.56 11.24 8.85
CA LEU A 247 -22.43 12.28 9.87
C LEU A 247 -22.58 13.66 9.20
N PRO A 248 -23.04 14.71 9.93
CA PRO A 248 -23.38 15.99 9.33
C PRO A 248 -22.19 16.92 9.05
N GLY A 249 -20.97 16.54 9.44
CA GLY A 249 -19.78 17.37 9.30
C GLY A 249 -19.43 17.71 7.84
N LYS A 250 -18.47 18.63 7.72
CA LYS A 250 -17.93 19.12 6.46
C LYS A 250 -16.49 18.66 6.28
N ALA A 251 -16.05 18.67 5.03
CA ALA A 251 -14.66 18.50 4.65
C ALA A 251 -14.33 19.49 3.52
N SER A 252 -13.10 19.99 3.51
CA SER A 252 -12.56 20.78 2.41
C SER A 252 -11.95 19.83 1.39
N TYR A 253 -12.61 19.66 0.26
CA TYR A 253 -12.18 18.73 -0.79
C TYR A 253 -11.15 19.39 -1.70
N VAL A 254 -10.19 18.60 -2.18
CA VAL A 254 -9.19 19.04 -3.15
C VAL A 254 -8.89 17.94 -4.15
N HIS A 255 -8.77 18.31 -5.42
CA HIS A 255 -8.33 17.36 -6.43
C HIS A 255 -6.85 17.04 -6.24
N VAL A 256 -6.48 15.77 -6.44
CA VAL A 256 -5.08 15.34 -6.24
C VAL A 256 -4.09 16.06 -7.16
N GLU A 257 -4.52 16.46 -8.37
CA GLU A 257 -3.67 17.24 -9.30
C GLU A 257 -3.47 18.67 -8.81
N ASP A 258 -4.52 19.32 -8.27
CA ASP A 258 -4.42 20.66 -7.69
C ASP A 258 -3.54 20.64 -6.44
N LEU A 259 -3.74 19.65 -5.56
CA LEU A 259 -2.86 19.45 -4.41
C LEU A 259 -1.40 19.25 -4.85
N SER A 260 -1.16 18.43 -5.86
CA SER A 260 0.20 18.20 -6.37
C SER A 260 0.81 19.49 -6.93
N ASN A 261 0.00 20.33 -7.57
CA ASN A 261 0.41 21.67 -8.01
C ASN A 261 0.72 22.61 -6.83
N GLY A 262 -0.11 22.61 -5.78
CA GLY A 262 0.17 23.35 -4.55
C GLY A 262 1.48 22.92 -3.89
N ILE A 263 1.73 21.60 -3.79
CA ILE A 263 2.99 21.06 -3.26
C ILE A 263 4.18 21.48 -4.13
N TYR A 264 4.03 21.42 -5.46
CA TYR A 264 5.06 21.91 -6.39
C TYR A 264 5.39 23.39 -6.15
N LEU A 265 4.36 24.23 -6.00
CA LEU A 265 4.54 25.65 -5.73
C LEU A 265 5.16 25.89 -4.35
N SER A 266 4.78 25.13 -3.32
CA SER A 266 5.43 25.17 -1.99
C SER A 266 6.90 24.76 -2.09
N MET A 267 7.23 23.75 -2.88
CA MET A 267 8.61 23.33 -3.11
C MET A 267 9.45 24.40 -3.80
N VAL A 268 8.88 25.19 -4.72
CA VAL A 268 9.65 26.16 -5.51
C VAL A 268 9.65 27.57 -4.89
N LYS A 269 8.49 28.01 -4.40
CA LYS A 269 8.22 29.39 -3.93
C LYS A 269 7.96 29.50 -2.43
N GLY A 270 7.85 28.37 -1.72
CA GLY A 270 7.62 28.37 -0.28
C GLY A 270 8.70 29.14 0.47
N LYS A 271 8.27 29.92 1.45
CA LYS A 271 9.15 30.67 2.35
C LYS A 271 9.66 29.76 3.46
N LYS A 272 10.86 30.07 3.97
CA LYS A 272 11.50 29.32 5.06
C LYS A 272 10.58 29.27 6.28
N ASP A 273 10.41 28.08 6.82
CA ASP A 273 9.67 27.75 8.05
C ASP A 273 8.19 28.11 8.04
N GLU A 274 7.62 28.36 6.85
CA GLU A 274 6.20 28.64 6.67
C GLU A 274 5.38 27.38 6.40
N ASP A 275 4.12 27.46 6.79
CA ASP A 275 3.10 26.43 6.58
C ASP A 275 2.06 26.93 5.58
N TYR A 276 1.55 26.02 4.75
CA TYR A 276 0.54 26.31 3.73
C TYR A 276 -0.57 25.27 3.72
N ILE A 277 -1.82 25.69 3.91
CA ILE A 277 -3.00 24.90 3.64
C ILE A 277 -3.20 24.85 2.13
N ILE A 278 -3.27 23.63 1.59
CA ILE A 278 -3.54 23.39 0.18
C ILE A 278 -4.83 22.58 0.09
N SER A 279 -5.90 23.25 -0.34
CA SER A 279 -7.23 22.67 -0.52
C SER A 279 -7.89 23.17 -1.82
N GLY A 280 -9.13 22.77 -2.07
CA GLY A 280 -9.96 23.31 -3.15
C GLY A 280 -10.44 24.71 -2.84
N ASN A 281 -11.38 25.21 -3.65
CA ASN A 281 -11.98 26.52 -3.46
C ASN A 281 -12.82 26.56 -2.17
N ILE A 282 -13.17 27.76 -1.72
CA ILE A 282 -14.01 27.93 -0.53
C ILE A 282 -15.38 27.21 -0.69
N GLU A 283 -15.95 27.22 -1.89
CA GLU A 283 -17.16 26.44 -2.23
C GLU A 283 -16.99 24.92 -2.16
N ASP A 284 -15.76 24.38 -2.21
CA ASP A 284 -15.49 22.94 -2.08
C ASP A 284 -15.51 22.45 -0.62
N ASN A 285 -15.88 23.31 0.32
CA ASN A 285 -16.12 22.96 1.73
C ASN A 285 -17.52 22.37 1.92
N LEU A 286 -17.67 21.10 1.57
CA LEU A 286 -18.97 20.45 1.42
C LEU A 286 -19.29 19.45 2.54
N PRO A 287 -20.57 19.29 2.91
CA PRO A 287 -20.99 18.28 3.88
C PRO A 287 -20.77 16.84 3.39
N TYR A 288 -20.39 15.93 4.29
CA TYR A 288 -20.28 14.50 3.97
C TYR A 288 -21.56 13.92 3.32
N PRO A 289 -22.79 14.25 3.76
CA PRO A 289 -24.00 13.74 3.11
C PRO A 289 -24.10 14.14 1.63
N PHE A 290 -23.67 15.36 1.28
CA PHE A 290 -23.66 15.83 -0.10
C PHE A 290 -22.65 15.05 -0.93
N PHE A 291 -21.42 14.91 -0.43
CA PHE A 291 -20.37 14.12 -1.06
C PHE A 291 -20.81 12.67 -1.36
N MET A 292 -21.42 12.01 -0.39
CA MET A 292 -21.91 10.63 -0.53
C MET A 292 -23.03 10.51 -1.55
N LYS A 293 -23.94 11.50 -1.59
CA LYS A 293 -25.00 11.58 -2.59
C LYS A 293 -24.46 11.78 -4.00
N SER A 294 -23.42 12.61 -4.15
CA SER A 294 -22.76 12.86 -5.44
C SER A 294 -22.07 11.60 -5.99
N ILE A 295 -21.37 10.85 -5.13
CA ILE A 295 -20.82 9.52 -5.49
C ILE A 295 -21.93 8.59 -5.97
N ALA A 296 -23.00 8.44 -5.18
CA ALA A 296 -24.11 7.54 -5.50
C ALA A 296 -24.74 7.88 -6.87
N LYS A 297 -25.01 9.17 -7.12
CA LYS A 297 -25.54 9.66 -8.39
C LYS A 297 -24.60 9.37 -9.56
N LYS A 298 -23.30 9.65 -9.38
CA LYS A 298 -22.30 9.44 -10.45
C LYS A 298 -22.16 7.97 -10.80
N LEU A 299 -21.99 7.10 -9.82
CA LEU A 299 -21.89 5.65 -10.03
C LEU A 299 -23.17 5.07 -10.64
N LYS A 300 -24.35 5.54 -10.21
CA LYS A 300 -25.64 5.13 -10.80
C LYS A 300 -25.68 5.44 -12.29
N ARG A 301 -25.21 6.64 -12.70
CA ARG A 301 -25.13 7.03 -14.11
C ARG A 301 -24.12 6.19 -14.90
N LEU A 302 -22.92 5.97 -14.35
CA LEU A 302 -21.85 5.24 -15.04
C LEU A 302 -22.13 3.74 -15.19
N THR A 303 -22.75 3.11 -14.18
CA THR A 303 -22.93 1.64 -14.15
C THR A 303 -24.35 1.18 -14.45
N LYS A 304 -25.33 2.10 -14.49
CA LYS A 304 -26.77 1.81 -14.56
C LYS A 304 -27.30 0.92 -13.41
N LYS A 305 -26.49 0.67 -12.38
CA LYS A 305 -26.87 -0.11 -11.19
C LYS A 305 -27.81 0.69 -10.28
N ILE A 306 -28.72 0.00 -9.59
CA ILE A 306 -29.53 0.62 -8.53
C ILE A 306 -28.63 0.91 -7.32
N ILE A 307 -28.36 2.19 -7.09
CA ILE A 307 -27.58 2.69 -5.95
C ILE A 307 -28.45 3.66 -5.15
N LEU A 308 -28.59 3.41 -3.85
CA LEU A 308 -29.34 4.26 -2.94
C LEU A 308 -28.54 5.55 -2.69
N SER A 309 -29.21 6.68 -2.84
CA SER A 309 -28.61 8.02 -2.65
C SER A 309 -29.22 8.76 -1.46
N ARG A 310 -29.84 8.02 -0.52
CA ARG A 310 -30.42 8.54 0.71
C ARG A 310 -29.64 7.97 1.89
N PHE A 311 -29.11 8.85 2.73
CA PHE A 311 -28.31 8.51 3.89
C PHE A 311 -28.93 9.17 5.13
N LEU A 312 -29.12 8.40 6.20
CA LEU A 312 -29.61 8.90 7.48
C LEU A 312 -28.46 9.64 8.19
N VAL A 313 -28.70 10.89 8.57
CA VAL A 313 -27.77 11.66 9.39
C VAL A 313 -28.01 11.29 10.85
N LEU A 314 -27.00 10.75 11.52
CA LEU A 314 -27.10 10.49 12.96
C LEU A 314 -26.75 11.75 13.77
N PRO A 315 -27.41 11.97 14.92
CA PRO A 315 -27.05 13.02 15.86
C PRO A 315 -25.93 12.58 16.82
N SER A 316 -25.16 13.57 17.31
CA SER A 316 -23.94 13.34 18.12
C SER A 316 -24.22 12.56 19.40
N PHE A 317 -25.34 12.86 20.09
CA PHE A 317 -25.74 12.22 21.34
C PHE A 317 -26.02 10.71 21.20
N LEU A 318 -26.37 10.22 20.01
CA LEU A 318 -26.51 8.78 19.74
C LEU A 318 -25.19 8.16 19.27
N SER A 319 -24.49 8.83 18.35
CA SER A 319 -23.31 8.26 17.70
C SER A 319 -22.08 8.13 18.59
N ILE A 320 -21.85 9.07 19.51
CA ILE A 320 -20.66 9.06 20.39
C ILE A 320 -20.72 7.90 21.40
N PRO A 321 -21.84 7.66 22.13
CA PRO A 321 -21.95 6.50 23.01
C PRO A 321 -21.78 5.17 22.27
N VAL A 322 -22.36 5.03 21.06
CA VAL A 322 -22.21 3.83 20.24
C VAL A 322 -20.75 3.62 19.85
N ALA A 323 -20.04 4.67 19.42
CA ALA A 323 -18.62 4.57 19.08
C ALA A 323 -17.77 4.15 20.28
N ARG A 324 -18.02 4.73 21.47
CA ARG A 324 -17.35 4.34 22.72
C ARG A 324 -17.61 2.88 23.08
N PHE A 325 -18.85 2.43 22.98
CA PHE A 325 -19.22 1.04 23.25
C PHE A 325 -18.54 0.07 22.26
N LEU A 326 -18.55 0.40 20.96
CA LEU A 326 -17.87 -0.38 19.93
C LEU A 326 -16.35 -0.44 20.15
N GLU A 327 -15.74 0.68 20.54
CA GLU A 327 -14.31 0.74 20.86
C GLU A 327 -13.98 -0.06 22.13
N PHE A 328 -14.89 -0.10 23.11
CA PHE A 328 -14.74 -0.91 24.33
C PHE A 328 -14.82 -2.42 24.03
N ILE A 329 -15.85 -2.89 23.32
CA ILE A 329 -16.02 -4.32 23.00
C ILE A 329 -15.06 -4.79 21.91
N TYR A 330 -14.66 -3.89 21.01
CA TYR A 330 -13.78 -4.17 19.89
C TYR A 330 -12.76 -3.03 19.74
N PRO A 331 -11.65 -3.05 20.50
CA PRO A 331 -10.61 -2.01 20.46
C PRO A 331 -9.92 -1.81 19.10
N SER A 332 -10.16 -2.72 18.15
CA SER A 332 -9.75 -2.59 16.73
C SER A 332 -10.83 -1.99 15.83
N SER A 333 -11.89 -1.41 16.40
CA SER A 333 -12.98 -0.80 15.63
C SER A 333 -12.43 0.29 14.73
N SER A 334 -12.85 0.27 13.47
CA SER A 334 -12.61 1.35 12.52
C SER A 334 -13.45 2.59 12.81
N ILE A 335 -14.46 2.49 13.68
CA ILE A 335 -15.34 3.58 14.11
C ILE A 335 -14.98 3.87 15.57
N THR A 336 -14.10 4.86 15.77
CA THR A 336 -13.65 5.32 17.10
C THR A 336 -14.39 6.59 17.50
N GLU A 337 -14.40 6.92 18.80
CA GLU A 337 -14.98 8.18 19.28
C GLU A 337 -14.38 9.40 18.54
N GLY A 338 -13.06 9.37 18.33
CA GLY A 338 -12.33 10.43 17.64
C GLY A 338 -12.76 10.64 16.19
N MET A 339 -12.93 9.53 15.45
CA MET A 339 -13.43 9.59 14.07
C MET A 339 -14.84 10.17 14.00
N VAL A 340 -15.72 9.76 14.93
CA VAL A 340 -17.09 10.27 14.99
C VAL A 340 -17.11 11.76 15.31
N LYS A 341 -16.34 12.22 16.31
CA LYS A 341 -16.22 13.66 16.61
C LYS A 341 -15.71 14.47 15.43
N SER A 342 -14.69 13.97 14.73
CA SER A 342 -14.20 14.58 13.49
C SER A 342 -15.30 14.67 12.43
N GLY A 343 -16.16 13.66 12.33
CA GLY A 343 -17.30 13.64 11.42
C GLY A 343 -18.44 14.60 11.76
N TYR A 344 -18.43 15.25 12.94
CA TYR A 344 -19.34 16.35 13.28
C TYR A 344 -18.70 17.73 13.09
N SER A 345 -17.40 17.79 12.79
CA SER A 345 -16.70 19.05 12.57
C SER A 345 -17.29 19.79 11.37
N LYS A 346 -17.55 21.08 11.52
CA LYS A 346 -18.04 21.96 10.44
C LYS A 346 -16.95 22.90 9.92
N SER A 347 -15.70 22.67 10.30
CA SER A 347 -14.57 23.51 9.93
C SER A 347 -14.48 23.73 8.42
N VAL A 348 -14.28 24.99 8.05
CA VAL A 348 -13.98 25.45 6.69
C VAL A 348 -12.52 25.85 6.65
N LEU A 349 -11.80 25.60 5.56
CA LEU A 349 -10.38 25.97 5.44
C LEU A 349 -10.20 27.17 4.51
N SER A 350 -9.31 28.09 4.89
CA SER A 350 -8.81 29.14 4.01
C SER A 350 -7.55 28.67 3.27
N ILE A 351 -7.45 29.04 1.98
CA ILE A 351 -6.24 28.86 1.16
C ILE A 351 -5.55 30.20 0.84
N GLU A 352 -6.03 31.32 1.39
CA GLU A 352 -5.63 32.68 1.02
C GLU A 352 -4.12 32.91 1.11
N LYS A 353 -3.47 32.34 2.14
CA LYS A 353 -2.01 32.41 2.31
C LYS A 353 -1.27 31.76 1.14
N ALA A 354 -1.73 30.60 0.69
CA ALA A 354 -1.16 29.89 -0.46
C ALA A 354 -1.43 30.66 -1.77
N GLU A 355 -2.60 31.25 -1.94
CA GLU A 355 -2.91 32.08 -3.12
C GLU A 355 -1.98 33.28 -3.19
N LYS A 356 -1.87 34.05 -2.11
CA LYS A 356 -1.04 35.27 -2.05
C LYS A 356 0.45 34.99 -2.14
N THR A 357 0.93 33.96 -1.45
CA THR A 357 2.38 33.71 -1.31
C THR A 357 2.93 32.84 -2.44
N LEU A 358 2.18 31.84 -2.88
CA LEU A 358 2.64 30.85 -3.86
C LEU A 358 2.06 31.09 -5.26
N GLY A 359 0.97 31.87 -5.36
CA GLY A 359 0.16 31.96 -6.58
C GLY A 359 -0.66 30.70 -6.83
N TYR A 360 -0.94 29.91 -5.78
CA TYR A 360 -1.76 28.70 -5.89
C TYR A 360 -3.19 29.05 -6.26
N LYS A 361 -3.78 28.35 -7.22
CA LYS A 361 -5.19 28.45 -7.60
C LYS A 361 -5.69 27.05 -7.99
N PRO A 362 -6.62 26.44 -7.25
CA PRO A 362 -7.21 25.16 -7.64
C PRO A 362 -8.10 25.37 -8.87
N VAL A 363 -7.97 24.51 -9.88
CA VAL A 363 -8.71 24.65 -11.15
C VAL A 363 -9.77 23.57 -11.34
N LYS A 364 -9.73 22.48 -10.57
CA LYS A 364 -10.69 21.38 -10.68
C LYS A 364 -11.89 21.66 -9.80
N SER A 365 -13.07 21.52 -10.37
CA SER A 365 -14.33 21.64 -9.62
C SER A 365 -14.58 20.38 -8.77
N PHE A 366 -15.44 20.49 -7.76
CA PHE A 366 -15.91 19.32 -7.01
C PHE A 366 -16.51 18.21 -7.92
N ASP A 367 -17.20 18.58 -9.00
CA ASP A 367 -17.77 17.61 -9.93
C ASP A 367 -16.68 16.85 -10.71
N ASP A 368 -15.59 17.52 -11.09
CA ASP A 368 -14.40 16.87 -11.68
C ASP A 368 -13.78 15.88 -10.71
N MET A 369 -13.66 16.26 -9.43
CA MET A 369 -13.14 15.40 -8.38
C MET A 369 -13.97 14.12 -8.21
N ILE A 370 -15.30 14.24 -8.21
CA ILE A 370 -16.21 13.09 -8.13
C ILE A 370 -16.14 12.23 -9.38
N ASP A 371 -16.01 12.84 -10.56
CA ASP A 371 -15.87 12.11 -11.82
C ASP A 371 -14.62 11.24 -11.84
N ASP A 372 -13.45 11.84 -11.61
CA ASP A 372 -12.16 11.14 -11.63
C ASP A 372 -12.10 10.05 -10.57
N LEU A 373 -12.58 10.33 -9.34
CA LEU A 373 -12.65 9.33 -8.27
C LEU A 373 -13.52 8.13 -8.65
N CYS A 374 -14.71 8.37 -9.23
CA CYS A 374 -15.63 7.28 -9.58
C CYS A 374 -15.14 6.49 -10.79
N LYS A 375 -14.53 7.14 -11.79
CA LYS A 375 -13.92 6.48 -12.95
C LYS A 375 -12.75 5.59 -12.53
N ASP A 376 -11.79 6.11 -11.77
CA ASP A 376 -10.65 5.34 -11.27
C ASP A 376 -11.12 4.13 -10.44
N PHE A 377 -12.14 4.31 -9.60
CA PHE A 377 -12.74 3.22 -8.81
C PHE A 377 -13.26 2.06 -9.69
N LEU A 378 -13.92 2.38 -10.80
CA LEU A 378 -14.48 1.40 -11.72
C LEU A 378 -13.40 0.76 -12.60
N GLU A 379 -12.52 1.56 -13.19
CA GLU A 379 -11.44 1.10 -14.08
C GLU A 379 -10.48 0.14 -13.37
N ARG A 380 -10.16 0.42 -12.11
CA ARG A 380 -9.32 -0.45 -11.28
C ARG A 380 -10.04 -1.62 -10.64
N GLU A 381 -11.33 -1.78 -10.91
CA GLU A 381 -12.19 -2.86 -10.38
C GLU A 381 -12.06 -3.02 -8.85
N ILE A 382 -11.98 -1.89 -8.13
CA ILE A 382 -11.66 -1.86 -6.69
C ILE A 382 -12.67 -2.70 -5.89
N SER A 383 -13.95 -2.63 -6.27
CA SER A 383 -15.01 -3.40 -5.61
C SER A 383 -14.80 -4.91 -5.69
N GLU A 384 -14.38 -5.40 -6.86
CA GLU A 384 -14.06 -6.80 -7.11
C GLU A 384 -12.80 -7.19 -6.35
N TYR A 385 -11.75 -6.38 -6.41
CA TYR A 385 -10.52 -6.60 -5.66
C TYR A 385 -10.77 -6.76 -4.15
N ILE A 386 -11.56 -5.85 -3.55
CA ILE A 386 -11.90 -5.91 -2.12
C ILE A 386 -12.68 -7.20 -1.80
N LYS A 387 -13.64 -7.58 -2.66
CA LYS A 387 -14.40 -8.84 -2.52
C LYS A 387 -13.46 -10.05 -2.58
N ASN A 388 -12.58 -10.09 -3.58
CA ASN A 388 -11.63 -11.18 -3.81
C ASN A 388 -10.66 -11.32 -2.63
N LYS A 389 -10.10 -10.21 -2.14
CA LYS A 389 -9.22 -10.19 -0.96
C LYS A 389 -9.90 -10.74 0.28
N LYS A 390 -11.18 -10.41 0.52
CA LYS A 390 -11.93 -10.92 1.68
C LYS A 390 -12.02 -12.45 1.67
N HIS A 391 -12.40 -13.04 0.54
CA HIS A 391 -12.53 -14.50 0.42
C HIS A 391 -11.17 -15.19 0.48
N PHE A 392 -10.16 -14.62 -0.16
CA PHE A 392 -8.79 -15.11 -0.09
C PHE A 392 -8.28 -15.16 1.35
N MET A 393 -8.49 -14.10 2.15
CA MET A 393 -8.11 -14.07 3.56
C MET A 393 -8.90 -15.08 4.41
N MET A 394 -10.15 -15.35 4.07
CA MET A 394 -10.96 -16.37 4.75
C MET A 394 -10.38 -17.78 4.53
N ILE A 395 -10.07 -18.14 3.27
CA ILE A 395 -9.44 -19.43 2.92
C ILE A 395 -8.07 -19.53 3.60
N ARG A 396 -7.27 -18.46 3.53
CA ARG A 396 -5.96 -18.40 4.18
C ARG A 396 -6.04 -18.76 5.66
N ASN A 397 -6.93 -18.10 6.39
CA ASN A 397 -6.97 -18.22 7.85
C ASN A 397 -7.67 -19.51 8.30
N LEU A 398 -8.76 -19.91 7.65
CA LEU A 398 -9.55 -21.08 8.07
C LEU A 398 -8.98 -22.40 7.57
N VAL A 399 -8.42 -22.41 6.35
CA VAL A 399 -8.00 -23.65 5.68
C VAL A 399 -6.47 -23.72 5.59
N CYS A 400 -5.86 -22.83 4.80
CA CYS A 400 -4.45 -22.97 4.44
C CYS A 400 -3.51 -22.89 5.65
N SER A 401 -3.71 -21.89 6.52
CA SER A 401 -2.84 -21.68 7.68
C SER A 401 -2.94 -22.82 8.68
N ASN A 402 -4.14 -23.29 8.97
CA ASN A 402 -4.35 -24.43 9.87
C ASN A 402 -3.75 -25.71 9.31
N TRP A 403 -3.93 -25.93 8.01
CA TRP A 403 -3.40 -27.11 7.33
C TRP A 403 -1.87 -27.09 7.28
N VAL A 404 -1.25 -25.99 6.87
CA VAL A 404 0.22 -25.85 6.84
C VAL A 404 0.81 -26.08 8.24
N LYS A 405 0.30 -25.38 9.26
CA LYS A 405 0.80 -25.50 10.64
C LYS A 405 0.67 -26.89 11.24
N LYS A 406 -0.30 -27.69 10.79
CA LYS A 406 -0.52 -29.07 11.26
C LYS A 406 0.41 -30.08 10.57
N ASN A 407 0.82 -29.82 9.34
CA ASN A 407 1.47 -30.83 8.50
C ASN A 407 2.95 -30.54 8.21
N ALA A 408 3.42 -29.31 8.46
CA ALA A 408 4.79 -28.93 8.14
C ALA A 408 5.33 -27.81 9.03
N LYS A 409 6.66 -27.68 9.01
CA LYS A 409 7.38 -26.51 9.50
C LYS A 409 7.93 -25.75 8.29
N LEU A 410 7.54 -24.48 8.16
CA LEU A 410 7.99 -23.63 7.06
C LEU A 410 9.29 -22.91 7.41
N ILE A 411 10.23 -22.97 6.47
CA ILE A 411 11.44 -22.17 6.46
C ILE A 411 11.37 -21.26 5.23
N VAL A 412 11.29 -19.96 5.47
CA VAL A 412 11.21 -18.96 4.39
C VAL A 412 12.55 -18.27 4.26
N ASN A 413 13.11 -18.34 3.05
CA ASN A 413 14.35 -17.68 2.69
C ASN A 413 14.07 -16.57 1.67
N TYR A 414 14.69 -15.41 1.91
CA TYR A 414 14.68 -14.30 0.99
C TYR A 414 16.10 -14.06 0.54
N ASP A 415 16.36 -14.17 -0.76
CA ASP A 415 17.59 -13.65 -1.31
C ASP A 415 17.65 -12.14 -1.01
N LYS A 416 18.79 -11.66 -0.51
CA LYS A 416 18.99 -10.25 -0.11
C LYS A 416 18.80 -9.30 -1.30
N ASP A 417 18.97 -9.83 -2.51
CA ASP A 417 18.85 -9.12 -3.78
C ASP A 417 17.45 -9.20 -4.41
N VAL A 418 16.41 -9.68 -3.71
CA VAL A 418 15.02 -9.59 -4.20
C VAL A 418 14.56 -8.13 -4.12
N GLU A 419 14.88 -7.37 -5.16
CA GLU A 419 14.35 -6.04 -5.36
C GLU A 419 12.85 -6.09 -5.59
N ASP A 420 12.14 -5.17 -4.93
CA ASP A 420 10.70 -5.04 -5.06
C ASP A 420 10.36 -4.46 -6.44
N SER A 421 9.86 -5.31 -7.33
CA SER A 421 9.35 -4.86 -8.63
C SER A 421 7.85 -4.54 -8.56
N PRO A 422 7.41 -3.49 -9.25
CA PRO A 422 6.01 -3.09 -9.21
C PRO A 422 5.12 -3.94 -10.12
N ARG A 423 5.69 -4.47 -11.21
CA ARG A 423 5.06 -5.49 -12.05
C ARG A 423 5.84 -6.77 -11.90
N LYS A 424 5.20 -7.80 -11.34
CA LYS A 424 5.86 -9.08 -11.13
C LYS A 424 4.96 -10.26 -11.39
N VAL A 425 5.55 -11.26 -12.01
CA VAL A 425 4.97 -12.59 -12.19
C VAL A 425 5.80 -13.57 -11.36
N TYR A 426 5.14 -14.19 -10.38
CA TYR A 426 5.76 -15.26 -9.62
C TYR A 426 5.70 -16.55 -10.43
N LEU A 427 6.86 -17.11 -10.74
CA LEU A 427 6.96 -18.41 -11.39
C LEU A 427 7.31 -19.46 -10.37
N VAL A 428 6.47 -20.48 -10.21
CA VAL A 428 6.71 -21.58 -9.26
C VAL A 428 7.15 -22.86 -9.98
N ASN A 429 8.16 -23.53 -9.43
CA ASN A 429 8.78 -24.76 -9.95
C ASN A 429 7.76 -25.89 -10.18
N HIS A 430 6.74 -25.99 -9.35
CA HIS A 430 5.67 -26.97 -9.47
C HIS A 430 4.40 -26.48 -8.75
N PRO A 431 3.20 -26.98 -9.10
CA PRO A 431 2.02 -26.81 -8.28
C PRO A 431 1.56 -28.19 -7.80
N THR A 432 2.21 -28.72 -6.77
CA THR A 432 1.58 -29.73 -5.91
C THR A 432 0.37 -29.10 -5.20
N THR A 433 -0.52 -29.92 -4.66
CA THR A 433 -1.62 -29.40 -3.82
C THR A 433 -1.10 -28.61 -2.62
N TYR A 434 0.08 -28.95 -2.10
CA TYR A 434 0.71 -28.31 -0.95
C TYR A 434 1.19 -26.90 -1.26
N ASP A 435 1.73 -26.69 -2.46
CA ASP A 435 2.27 -25.41 -2.91
C ASP A 435 1.19 -24.33 -2.81
N PHE A 436 -0.04 -24.63 -3.23
CA PHE A 436 -1.17 -23.71 -3.08
C PHE A 436 -1.42 -23.31 -1.62
N PHE A 437 -1.48 -24.28 -0.69
CA PHE A 437 -1.73 -23.98 0.72
C PHE A 437 -0.61 -23.13 1.33
N THR A 438 0.64 -23.46 1.01
CA THR A 438 1.82 -22.74 1.50
C THR A 438 1.88 -21.32 0.96
N LEU A 439 1.66 -21.15 -0.34
CA LEU A 439 1.65 -19.84 -0.98
C LEU A 439 0.54 -18.94 -0.42
N VAL A 440 -0.67 -19.47 -0.27
CA VAL A 440 -1.78 -18.72 0.32
C VAL A 440 -1.53 -18.41 1.80
N HIS A 441 -0.91 -19.32 2.55
CA HIS A 441 -0.54 -19.09 3.95
C HIS A 441 0.46 -17.91 4.11
N LEU A 442 1.50 -17.89 3.29
CA LEU A 442 2.54 -16.85 3.29
C LEU A 442 2.03 -15.51 2.72
N ALA A 443 1.08 -15.55 1.80
CA ALA A 443 0.60 -14.35 1.12
C ALA A 443 -0.16 -13.39 2.06
N LYS A 444 0.31 -12.14 2.12
CA LYS A 444 -0.37 -11.03 2.83
C LYS A 444 -1.54 -10.43 2.04
N ASN A 445 -1.53 -10.58 0.72
CA ASN A 445 -2.58 -10.11 -0.20
C ASN A 445 -2.96 -11.24 -1.16
N ASN A 446 -4.14 -11.14 -1.78
CA ASN A 446 -4.54 -12.09 -2.82
C ASN A 446 -3.65 -11.96 -4.06
N PHE A 447 -3.39 -13.10 -4.70
CA PHE A 447 -2.76 -13.20 -6.00
C PHE A 447 -3.67 -13.96 -6.96
N TYR A 448 -3.46 -13.77 -8.25
CA TYR A 448 -4.22 -14.43 -9.31
C TYR A 448 -3.43 -15.62 -9.84
N LEU A 449 -4.05 -16.80 -9.85
CA LEU A 449 -3.43 -18.05 -10.30
C LEU A 449 -4.37 -18.75 -11.30
N PRO A 450 -3.86 -19.22 -12.46
CA PRO A 450 -4.58 -20.14 -13.31
C PRO A 450 -4.77 -21.48 -12.59
N ILE A 451 -6.01 -21.96 -12.49
CA ILE A 451 -6.32 -23.26 -11.90
C ILE A 451 -7.13 -24.08 -12.91
N GLU A 452 -6.90 -25.38 -12.99
CA GLU A 452 -7.68 -26.26 -13.86
C GLU A 452 -9.19 -26.17 -13.52
N HIS A 453 -10.03 -25.98 -14.55
CA HIS A 453 -11.47 -25.73 -14.37
C HIS A 453 -12.19 -26.76 -13.47
N THR A 454 -11.74 -28.01 -13.46
CA THR A 454 -12.34 -29.09 -12.66
C THR A 454 -12.27 -28.83 -11.15
N ALA A 455 -11.33 -28.03 -10.67
CA ALA A 455 -11.26 -27.63 -9.26
C ALA A 455 -12.42 -26.70 -8.85
N PHE A 456 -12.98 -25.95 -9.81
CA PHE A 456 -14.12 -25.06 -9.59
C PHE A 456 -15.44 -25.81 -9.48
N ASP A 457 -15.51 -27.05 -9.96
CA ASP A 457 -16.71 -27.90 -9.85
C ASP A 457 -16.88 -28.52 -8.44
N ILE A 458 -15.89 -28.36 -7.56
CA ILE A 458 -15.94 -28.83 -6.17
C ILE A 458 -16.74 -27.80 -5.35
N PRO A 459 -17.87 -28.10 -4.68
CA PRO A 459 -18.78 -27.06 -4.17
C PRO A 459 -18.14 -25.97 -3.30
N ILE A 460 -17.64 -26.33 -2.11
CA ILE A 460 -17.06 -25.36 -1.17
C ILE A 460 -15.77 -24.77 -1.74
N VAL A 461 -14.89 -25.61 -2.29
CA VAL A 461 -13.59 -25.19 -2.84
C VAL A 461 -13.78 -24.24 -4.02
N GLY A 462 -14.59 -24.64 -5.00
CA GLY A 462 -14.95 -23.88 -6.18
C GLY A 462 -15.66 -22.57 -5.86
N TYR A 463 -16.57 -22.54 -4.89
CA TYR A 463 -17.15 -21.28 -4.39
C TYR A 463 -16.06 -20.30 -3.96
N PHE A 464 -15.10 -20.78 -3.17
CA PHE A 464 -13.99 -19.99 -2.67
C PHE A 464 -13.00 -19.59 -3.76
N LEU A 465 -12.75 -20.48 -4.74
CA LEU A 465 -11.88 -20.19 -5.88
C LEU A 465 -12.48 -19.09 -6.76
N HIS A 466 -13.77 -19.19 -7.10
CA HIS A 466 -14.49 -18.16 -7.85
C HIS A 466 -14.48 -16.82 -7.12
N ASN A 467 -14.79 -16.81 -5.83
CA ASN A 467 -14.91 -15.57 -5.08
C ASN A 467 -13.57 -14.97 -4.63
N SER A 468 -12.44 -15.67 -4.82
CA SER A 468 -11.09 -15.13 -4.58
C SER A 468 -10.44 -14.59 -5.85
N GLY A 469 -11.10 -14.69 -7.00
CA GLY A 469 -10.61 -14.19 -8.28
C GLY A 469 -9.68 -15.14 -9.03
N PHE A 470 -9.60 -16.42 -8.65
CA PHE A 470 -8.80 -17.39 -9.40
C PHE A 470 -9.40 -17.66 -10.79
N LEU A 471 -8.55 -17.96 -11.77
CA LEU A 471 -8.94 -18.02 -13.18
C LEU A 471 -9.02 -19.48 -13.67
N PRO A 472 -10.20 -19.97 -14.10
CA PRO A 472 -10.36 -21.35 -14.57
C PRO A 472 -9.75 -21.56 -15.96
N VAL A 473 -8.84 -22.51 -16.08
CA VAL A 473 -8.18 -22.89 -17.34
C VAL A 473 -8.83 -24.15 -17.91
N PHE A 474 -9.18 -24.09 -19.20
CA PHE A 474 -9.82 -25.17 -19.93
C PHE A 474 -8.82 -25.90 -20.86
N LYS A 475 -9.07 -27.18 -21.14
CA LYS A 475 -8.21 -27.97 -22.05
C LYS A 475 -8.26 -27.49 -23.51
N LYS A 476 -9.35 -26.84 -23.95
CA LYS A 476 -9.49 -26.26 -25.30
C LYS A 476 -8.68 -24.95 -25.41
N LYS A 477 -7.71 -24.91 -26.33
CA LYS A 477 -6.75 -23.80 -26.51
C LYS A 477 -7.41 -22.46 -26.83
N GLU A 478 -8.54 -22.45 -27.54
CA GLU A 478 -9.26 -21.24 -27.97
C GLU A 478 -9.73 -20.35 -26.80
N LYS A 479 -9.87 -20.90 -25.58
CA LYS A 479 -10.28 -20.16 -24.37
C LYS A 479 -9.11 -19.60 -23.54
N ASN A 480 -7.86 -19.90 -23.90
CA ASN A 480 -6.70 -19.54 -23.07
C ASN A 480 -6.14 -18.15 -23.37
N SER A 481 -6.40 -17.59 -24.55
CA SER A 481 -6.02 -16.21 -24.89
C SER A 481 -6.72 -15.18 -23.99
N GLU A 482 -8.01 -15.37 -23.72
CA GLU A 482 -8.78 -14.50 -22.82
C GLU A 482 -8.22 -14.52 -21.39
N ILE A 483 -7.77 -15.68 -20.90
CA ILE A 483 -7.17 -15.82 -19.57
C ILE A 483 -5.83 -15.10 -19.49
N ILE A 484 -4.99 -15.24 -20.53
CA ILE A 484 -3.71 -14.51 -20.62
C ILE A 484 -3.97 -13.01 -20.60
N ASN A 485 -4.91 -12.52 -21.41
CA ASN A 485 -5.27 -11.10 -21.45
C ASN A 485 -5.77 -10.60 -20.09
N LYS A 486 -6.61 -11.39 -19.40
CA LYS A 486 -7.03 -11.06 -18.02
C LYS A 486 -5.84 -11.01 -17.06
N MET A 487 -4.89 -11.93 -17.13
CA MET A 487 -3.71 -11.89 -16.27
C MET A 487 -2.82 -10.68 -16.55
N VAL A 488 -2.57 -10.40 -17.83
CA VAL A 488 -1.81 -9.21 -18.27
C VAL A 488 -2.48 -7.94 -17.75
N ASP A 489 -3.80 -7.83 -17.88
CA ASP A 489 -4.58 -6.70 -17.35
C ASP A 489 -4.45 -6.57 -15.82
N LYS A 490 -4.56 -7.67 -15.07
CA LYS A 490 -4.37 -7.64 -13.60
C LYS A 490 -2.95 -7.18 -13.23
N ILE A 491 -1.91 -7.62 -13.93
CA ILE A 491 -0.52 -7.18 -13.68
C ILE A 491 -0.34 -5.71 -14.03
N LYS A 492 -0.91 -5.24 -15.14
CA LYS A 492 -0.91 -3.82 -15.52
C LYS A 492 -1.62 -2.94 -14.51
N LYS A 493 -2.60 -3.49 -13.78
CA LYS A 493 -3.27 -2.85 -12.62
C LYS A 493 -2.48 -2.96 -11.30
N GLY A 494 -1.27 -3.52 -11.31
CA GLY A 494 -0.40 -3.69 -10.14
C GLY A 494 -0.77 -4.88 -9.24
N LEU A 495 -1.50 -5.87 -9.77
CA LEU A 495 -1.91 -7.05 -9.02
C LEU A 495 -0.97 -8.23 -9.30
N PRO A 496 -0.52 -8.95 -8.27
CA PRO A 496 0.42 -10.06 -8.47
C PRO A 496 -0.27 -11.24 -9.15
N VAL A 497 0.40 -11.79 -10.15
CA VAL A 497 0.03 -13.05 -10.79
C VAL A 497 1.05 -14.10 -10.41
N LEU A 498 0.56 -15.29 -10.09
CA LEU A 498 1.37 -16.48 -9.88
C LEU A 498 1.06 -17.46 -11.01
N ASN A 499 2.10 -18.07 -11.57
CA ASN A 499 1.96 -19.08 -12.60
C ASN A 499 2.96 -20.21 -12.37
N SER A 500 2.63 -21.41 -12.85
CA SER A 500 3.54 -22.55 -12.76
C SER A 500 4.35 -22.71 -14.04
N ILE A 501 5.63 -23.04 -13.87
CA ILE A 501 6.52 -23.32 -14.99
C ILE A 501 6.30 -24.72 -15.59
N ARG A 502 5.55 -25.63 -14.94
CA ARG A 502 5.38 -27.02 -15.40
C ARG A 502 3.90 -27.44 -15.50
N SER A 503 3.63 -28.41 -16.37
CA SER A 503 2.32 -29.04 -16.53
C SER A 503 2.21 -30.36 -15.78
N GLY A 504 1.16 -30.55 -14.96
CA GLY A 504 0.89 -31.84 -14.31
C GLY A 504 1.80 -32.07 -13.10
N GLY A 505 1.18 -32.18 -11.92
CA GLY A 505 1.94 -32.17 -10.67
C GLY A 505 1.18 -32.46 -9.39
N ILE A 506 -0.09 -32.87 -9.47
CA ILE A 506 -0.87 -33.12 -8.26
C ILE A 506 -0.71 -34.58 -7.77
N ALA A 507 -0.32 -35.50 -8.66
CA ALA A 507 -0.48 -36.96 -8.43
C ALA A 507 0.78 -37.82 -8.65
N SER A 508 1.62 -37.48 -9.63
CA SER A 508 2.68 -38.39 -10.10
C SER A 508 3.99 -38.25 -9.31
N GLY A 509 4.27 -37.09 -8.72
CA GLY A 509 5.59 -36.81 -8.11
C GLY A 509 6.73 -36.79 -9.14
N LYS A 510 6.42 -36.79 -10.44
CA LYS A 510 7.39 -36.66 -11.54
C LYS A 510 7.20 -35.30 -12.20
N PRO A 511 8.27 -34.52 -12.39
CA PRO A 511 8.14 -33.17 -12.90
C PRO A 511 7.71 -33.19 -14.37
N GLY A 512 6.64 -32.46 -14.71
CA GLY A 512 6.10 -32.42 -16.07
C GLY A 512 6.83 -31.46 -17.02
N ARG A 513 6.31 -31.32 -18.25
CA ARG A 513 6.88 -30.48 -19.32
C ARG A 513 6.87 -28.99 -18.93
N LEU A 514 7.93 -28.28 -19.30
CA LEU A 514 8.02 -26.81 -19.21
C LEU A 514 6.92 -26.10 -20.01
N ARG A 515 6.34 -25.07 -19.40
CA ARG A 515 5.32 -24.19 -19.98
C ARG A 515 5.84 -22.77 -20.06
N THR A 516 5.66 -22.14 -21.22
CA THR A 516 6.09 -20.76 -21.49
C THR A 516 5.07 -19.69 -21.10
N GLY A 517 3.83 -20.08 -20.77
CA GLY A 517 2.74 -19.13 -20.52
C GLY A 517 3.06 -18.10 -19.42
N GLY A 518 3.81 -18.49 -18.40
CA GLY A 518 4.29 -17.57 -17.36
C GLY A 518 5.22 -16.47 -17.90
N ALA A 519 6.19 -16.84 -18.73
CA ALA A 519 7.10 -15.89 -19.39
C ALA A 519 6.36 -15.00 -20.40
N VAL A 520 5.41 -15.55 -21.17
CA VAL A 520 4.57 -14.77 -22.10
C VAL A 520 3.76 -13.72 -21.35
N ILE A 521 3.12 -14.10 -20.23
CA ILE A 521 2.35 -13.15 -19.40
C ILE A 521 3.27 -12.06 -18.84
N ALA A 522 4.45 -12.43 -18.34
CA ALA A 522 5.41 -11.48 -17.79
C ALA A 522 5.87 -10.47 -18.85
N ASP A 523 6.23 -10.94 -20.03
CA ASP A 523 6.68 -10.11 -21.14
C ASP A 523 5.59 -9.15 -21.66
N LEU A 524 4.38 -9.66 -21.95
CA LEU A 524 3.24 -8.85 -22.40
C LEU A 524 2.79 -7.79 -21.37
N SER A 525 3.12 -8.00 -20.10
CA SER A 525 2.83 -7.06 -19.02
C SER A 525 4.03 -6.19 -18.63
N LYS A 526 5.20 -6.35 -19.26
CA LYS A 526 6.45 -5.67 -18.88
C LYS A 526 6.80 -5.89 -17.41
N ALA A 527 6.71 -7.14 -16.96
CA ALA A 527 6.85 -7.53 -15.56
C ALA A 527 8.14 -8.30 -15.31
N ASP A 528 8.75 -8.07 -14.16
CA ASP A 528 9.87 -8.91 -13.72
C ASP A 528 9.37 -10.32 -13.40
N ILE A 529 10.20 -11.31 -13.70
CA ILE A 529 9.94 -12.69 -13.33
C ILE A 529 10.58 -12.92 -11.97
N VAL A 530 9.79 -13.34 -10.99
CA VAL A 530 10.27 -13.69 -9.64
C VAL A 530 10.19 -15.20 -9.49
N PRO A 531 11.32 -15.93 -9.58
CA PRO A 531 11.33 -17.36 -9.35
C PRO A 531 11.05 -17.64 -7.87
N LEU A 532 9.98 -18.40 -7.63
CA LEU A 532 9.54 -18.81 -6.31
C LEU A 532 9.70 -20.32 -6.18
N HIS A 533 10.77 -20.70 -5.49
CA HIS A 533 11.15 -22.08 -5.29
C HIS A 533 10.46 -22.66 -4.06
N ILE A 534 9.86 -23.84 -4.21
CA ILE A 534 9.32 -24.61 -3.10
C ILE A 534 9.96 -25.98 -3.11
N TYR A 535 10.65 -26.32 -2.01
CA TYR A 535 11.22 -27.64 -1.78
C TYR A 535 10.57 -28.28 -0.55
N VAL A 536 10.22 -29.55 -0.68
CA VAL A 536 9.67 -30.35 0.42
C VAL A 536 10.62 -31.51 0.67
N GLU A 537 10.97 -31.70 1.94
CA GLU A 537 11.80 -32.83 2.40
C GLU A 537 11.33 -34.17 1.79
N LYS A 538 12.27 -34.90 1.18
CA LYS A 538 12.03 -36.21 0.56
C LYS A 538 11.54 -37.23 1.60
N ASP A 539 10.87 -38.28 1.14
CA ASP A 539 10.35 -39.40 1.96
C ASP A 539 9.24 -39.09 2.99
N ARG A 540 8.79 -37.83 3.08
CA ARG A 540 7.64 -37.41 3.91
C ARG A 540 6.34 -37.18 3.12
N LEU A 541 6.37 -37.49 1.82
CA LEU A 541 5.24 -37.40 0.89
C LEU A 541 4.48 -38.73 0.86
N VAL A 542 3.25 -38.74 1.37
CA VAL A 542 2.35 -39.90 1.28
C VAL A 542 1.28 -39.63 0.23
N LYS A 543 1.26 -40.42 -0.85
CA LYS A 543 0.18 -40.39 -1.84
C LYS A 543 -1.03 -41.14 -1.29
N ASN A 544 -2.18 -40.49 -1.34
CA ASN A 544 -3.48 -41.02 -0.95
C ASN A 544 -4.52 -40.68 -2.04
N PHE A 545 -5.77 -41.08 -1.87
CA PHE A 545 -6.86 -40.78 -2.78
C PHE A 545 -8.13 -40.38 -2.01
N LEU A 546 -8.86 -39.38 -2.51
CA LEU A 546 -10.24 -39.07 -2.10
C LEU A 546 -11.22 -39.52 -3.18
N ILE A 547 -12.44 -39.89 -2.78
CA ILE A 547 -13.53 -40.18 -3.72
C ILE A 547 -14.33 -38.89 -3.92
N THR A 548 -14.43 -38.43 -5.16
CA THR A 548 -15.19 -37.23 -5.53
C THR A 548 -16.70 -37.49 -5.49
N LEU A 549 -17.53 -36.43 -5.49
CA LEU A 549 -19.00 -36.51 -5.57
C LEU A 549 -19.51 -37.28 -6.80
N LYS A 550 -18.67 -37.41 -7.85
CA LYS A 550 -18.94 -38.21 -9.05
C LYS A 550 -18.29 -39.60 -9.00
N LEU A 551 -17.97 -40.11 -7.81
CA LEU A 551 -17.38 -41.44 -7.54
C LEU A 551 -16.00 -41.70 -8.19
N LYS A 552 -15.25 -40.66 -8.58
CA LYS A 552 -13.89 -40.81 -9.13
C LYS A 552 -12.83 -40.69 -8.03
N LYS A 553 -11.77 -41.52 -8.09
CA LYS A 553 -10.57 -41.41 -7.23
C LYS A 553 -9.74 -40.18 -7.65
N ALA A 554 -9.65 -39.19 -6.78
CA ALA A 554 -8.80 -38.02 -6.91
C ALA A 554 -7.53 -38.21 -6.04
N PRO A 555 -6.33 -38.22 -6.63
CA PRO A 555 -5.08 -38.34 -5.86
C PRO A 555 -4.87 -37.12 -4.95
N ILE A 556 -4.44 -37.36 -3.73
CA ILE A 556 -4.10 -36.34 -2.74
C ILE A 556 -2.78 -36.69 -2.08
N VAL A 557 -1.89 -35.72 -2.00
CA VAL A 557 -0.63 -35.85 -1.27
C VAL A 557 -0.84 -35.36 0.16
N LYS A 558 -0.60 -36.23 1.14
CA LYS A 558 -0.50 -35.87 2.56
C LYS A 558 0.98 -35.76 2.94
N PHE A 559 1.26 -34.81 3.83
CA PHE A 559 2.59 -34.53 4.36
C PHE A 559 2.52 -34.79 5.85
N HIS A 560 3.52 -35.44 6.41
CA HIS A 560 3.56 -35.71 7.85
C HIS A 560 4.85 -35.16 8.45
N ASN A 561 4.73 -34.01 9.15
CA ASN A 561 5.83 -33.33 9.83
C ASN A 561 7.04 -33.04 8.93
N ALA A 562 6.78 -32.55 7.71
CA ALA A 562 7.82 -32.24 6.74
C ALA A 562 8.46 -30.86 6.98
N LEU A 563 9.75 -30.73 6.67
CA LEU A 563 10.38 -29.42 6.44
C LEU A 563 10.06 -28.96 5.02
N VAL A 564 9.62 -27.70 4.91
CA VAL A 564 9.30 -27.08 3.63
C VAL A 564 10.03 -25.76 3.53
N PHE A 565 10.83 -25.65 2.49
CA PHE A 565 11.64 -24.49 2.18
C PHE A 565 10.94 -23.70 1.09
N VAL A 566 10.74 -22.40 1.33
CA VAL A 566 10.24 -21.46 0.33
C VAL A 566 11.32 -20.42 0.11
N SER A 567 11.91 -20.41 -1.08
CA SER A 567 12.99 -19.49 -1.43
C SER A 567 12.54 -18.52 -2.52
N PHE A 568 12.60 -17.22 -2.24
CA PHE A 568 12.48 -16.18 -3.26
C PHE A 568 13.85 -15.96 -3.88
N LEU A 569 14.02 -16.37 -5.14
CA LEU A 569 15.29 -16.27 -5.84
C LEU A 569 15.41 -14.93 -6.57
N LYS A 570 16.63 -14.59 -6.98
CA LYS A 570 16.94 -13.38 -7.76
C LYS A 570 15.98 -13.19 -8.95
N PRO A 571 15.26 -12.05 -9.03
CA PRO A 571 14.37 -11.77 -10.14
C PRO A 571 15.11 -11.63 -11.48
N LEU A 572 14.45 -12.02 -12.58
CA LEU A 572 14.88 -11.67 -13.93
C LEU A 572 14.15 -10.38 -14.32
N LYS A 573 14.90 -9.30 -14.54
CA LYS A 573 14.32 -8.00 -14.92
C LYS A 573 13.77 -8.08 -16.35
N TRP A 574 12.61 -7.45 -16.59
CA TRP A 574 12.03 -7.41 -17.94
C TRP A 574 13.01 -6.84 -18.97
N SER A 575 13.77 -5.80 -18.60
CA SER A 575 14.83 -5.21 -19.42
C SER A 575 15.90 -6.20 -19.88
N ASP A 576 16.15 -7.26 -19.11
CA ASP A 576 17.26 -8.18 -19.33
C ASP A 576 16.87 -9.36 -20.21
N TYR A 577 15.59 -9.70 -20.27
CA TYR A 577 15.09 -10.85 -21.02
C TYR A 577 14.24 -10.47 -22.23
N HIS A 578 13.69 -9.26 -22.27
CA HIS A 578 12.86 -8.80 -23.38
C HIS A 578 13.70 -8.59 -24.65
N LYS A 579 13.11 -8.94 -25.79
CA LYS A 579 13.63 -8.65 -27.13
C LYS A 579 12.49 -8.17 -28.02
N ASP A 580 12.81 -7.29 -28.96
CA ASP A 580 11.87 -6.96 -30.03
C ASP A 580 11.54 -8.25 -30.81
N ASN A 581 10.25 -8.52 -31.01
CA ASN A 581 9.73 -9.73 -31.69
C ASN A 581 10.09 -11.07 -31.00
N MET A 582 9.81 -11.18 -29.70
CA MET A 582 9.95 -12.43 -28.93
C MET A 582 9.40 -13.66 -29.67
N THR A 583 10.26 -14.65 -29.88
CA THR A 583 9.88 -15.94 -30.45
C THR A 583 9.48 -16.95 -29.38
N LYS A 584 8.90 -18.08 -29.81
CA LYS A 584 8.61 -19.19 -28.90
C LYS A 584 9.87 -19.73 -28.21
N GLU A 585 11.00 -19.71 -28.91
CA GLU A 585 12.29 -20.20 -28.41
C GLU A 585 12.85 -19.27 -27.34
N ASP A 586 12.72 -17.95 -27.52
CA ASP A 586 13.12 -16.98 -26.49
C ASP A 586 12.37 -17.22 -25.18
N TYR A 587 11.07 -17.49 -25.24
CA TYR A 587 10.31 -17.85 -24.04
C TYR A 587 10.77 -19.17 -23.43
N TYR A 588 11.16 -20.18 -24.22
CA TYR A 588 11.72 -21.42 -23.67
C TYR A 588 13.04 -21.17 -22.94
N ASN A 589 13.94 -20.38 -23.53
CA ASN A 589 15.21 -20.01 -22.91
C ASN A 589 15.02 -19.30 -21.55
N ILE A 590 14.03 -18.41 -21.45
CA ILE A 590 13.66 -17.79 -20.17
C ILE A 590 13.24 -18.86 -19.14
N MET A 591 12.39 -19.80 -19.55
CA MET A 591 11.93 -20.87 -18.65
C MET A 591 13.06 -21.81 -18.22
N GLU A 592 14.01 -22.12 -19.12
CA GLU A 592 15.17 -22.94 -18.81
C GLU A 592 16.11 -22.25 -17.82
N LYS A 593 16.33 -20.94 -17.97
CA LYS A 593 17.08 -20.15 -16.99
C LYS A 593 16.42 -20.21 -15.61
N VAL A 594 15.10 -20.05 -15.54
CA VAL A 594 14.34 -20.18 -14.28
C VAL A 594 14.42 -21.60 -13.71
N GLU A 595 14.33 -22.63 -14.54
CA GLU A 595 14.49 -24.03 -14.10
C GLU A 595 15.89 -24.30 -13.55
N SER A 596 16.94 -23.75 -14.18
CA SER A 596 18.32 -23.87 -13.70
C SER A 596 18.48 -23.27 -12.30
N LEU A 597 17.86 -22.11 -12.04
CA LEU A 597 17.87 -21.49 -10.70
C LEU A 597 17.21 -22.40 -9.66
N PHE A 598 16.11 -23.07 -10.02
CA PHE A 598 15.45 -24.03 -9.12
C PHE A 598 16.32 -25.25 -8.84
N LYS A 599 17.02 -25.81 -9.85
CA LYS A 599 17.93 -26.95 -9.67
C LYS A 599 19.09 -26.61 -8.74
N GLN A 600 19.71 -25.46 -8.96
CA GLN A 600 20.80 -24.97 -8.09
C GLN A 600 20.33 -24.82 -6.64
N GLN A 601 19.10 -24.33 -6.44
CA GLN A 601 18.51 -24.19 -5.11
C GLN A 601 18.17 -25.54 -4.47
N ASP A 602 17.68 -26.51 -5.25
CA ASP A 602 17.46 -27.90 -4.78
C ASP A 602 18.77 -28.51 -4.27
N GLU A 603 19.85 -28.42 -5.04
CA GLU A 603 21.18 -28.94 -4.67
C GLU A 603 21.72 -28.28 -3.39
N LEU A 604 21.54 -26.97 -3.26
CA LEU A 604 21.97 -26.22 -2.07
C LEU A 604 21.23 -26.70 -0.81
N ILE A 605 19.90 -26.85 -0.89
CA ILE A 605 19.08 -27.30 0.25
C ILE A 605 19.42 -28.75 0.61
N GLU A 606 19.57 -29.62 -0.38
CA GLU A 606 19.94 -31.02 -0.15
C GLU A 606 21.30 -31.16 0.52
N ARG A 607 22.28 -30.33 0.13
CA ARG A 607 23.59 -30.28 0.78
C ARG A 607 23.47 -29.83 2.24
N LYS A 608 22.77 -28.73 2.53
CA LYS A 608 22.57 -28.22 3.91
C LYS A 608 21.84 -29.22 4.81
N LEU A 609 20.80 -29.88 4.30
CA LEU A 609 20.07 -30.92 5.04
C LEU A 609 20.98 -32.09 5.44
N LYS A 610 22.00 -32.40 4.64
CA LYS A 610 23.01 -33.44 4.96
C LYS A 610 24.06 -32.93 5.95
N GLU A 611 24.59 -31.74 5.73
CA GLU A 611 25.68 -31.15 6.54
C GLU A 611 25.22 -30.76 7.95
N GLU A 612 24.02 -30.20 8.10
CA GLU A 612 23.47 -29.73 9.38
C GLU A 612 22.38 -30.67 9.91
N LYS A 613 22.51 -31.97 9.64
CA LYS A 613 21.48 -32.97 9.97
C LYS A 613 21.03 -32.90 11.44
N SER A 614 21.96 -32.72 12.38
CA SER A 614 21.66 -32.60 13.81
C SER A 614 20.77 -31.39 14.13
N TYR A 615 20.97 -30.26 13.44
CA TYR A 615 20.13 -29.07 13.58
C TYR A 615 18.71 -29.35 13.10
N TYR A 616 18.54 -29.85 11.87
CA TYR A 616 17.22 -30.11 11.28
C TYR A 616 16.47 -31.28 11.94
N ASP A 617 17.17 -32.25 12.50
CA ASP A 617 16.58 -33.32 13.32
C ASP A 617 16.12 -32.78 14.69
N ALA A 618 16.87 -31.84 15.29
CA ALA A 618 16.50 -31.20 16.56
C ALA A 618 15.37 -30.16 16.43
N VAL A 619 15.14 -29.58 15.25
CA VAL A 619 14.01 -28.68 15.01
C VAL A 619 12.70 -29.43 15.27
N LYS A 620 12.03 -29.11 16.39
CA LYS A 620 10.75 -29.72 16.78
C LYS A 620 9.73 -29.52 15.66
N ARG A 621 9.42 -30.60 14.94
CA ARG A 621 8.54 -30.60 13.74
C ARG A 621 7.05 -30.61 14.09
N GLN A 622 6.68 -30.35 15.35
CA GLN A 622 5.29 -30.32 15.84
C GLN A 622 4.81 -28.89 16.07
N GLY A 623 3.64 -28.54 15.51
CA GLY A 623 3.00 -27.22 15.68
C GLY A 623 3.76 -26.12 14.94
N GLY A 624 3.43 -25.91 13.66
CA GLY A 624 4.14 -24.99 12.78
C GLY A 624 4.10 -23.52 13.22
N SER A 625 5.26 -22.88 13.19
CA SER A 625 5.46 -21.42 13.14
C SER A 625 6.47 -21.12 12.04
N ASP A 626 6.36 -19.96 11.41
CA ASP A 626 7.28 -19.54 10.34
C ASP A 626 8.67 -19.28 10.93
N ILE A 627 9.72 -19.90 10.37
CA ILE A 627 11.11 -19.55 10.68
C ILE A 627 11.67 -18.78 9.49
N PHE A 628 12.11 -17.56 9.75
CA PHE A 628 12.91 -16.79 8.80
C PHE A 628 14.36 -17.15 9.02
N ILE A 629 15.00 -17.74 8.02
CA ILE A 629 16.42 -18.05 8.03
C ILE A 629 17.01 -17.38 6.80
N ASN A 630 18.02 -16.53 7.01
CA ASN A 630 18.85 -16.03 5.92
C ASN A 630 19.87 -17.13 5.62
N PHE A 631 19.64 -17.90 4.56
CA PHE A 631 20.56 -18.95 4.15
C PHE A 631 21.76 -18.45 3.36
#